data_AF-A0A820RZD4-F1
#
_entry.id   AF-A0A820RZD4-F1
#
_cell.length_a   1.000
_cell.length_b   1.000
_cell.length_c   1.000
_cell.angle_alpha   90.00
_cell.angle_beta   90.00
_cell.angle_gamma   90.00
#
_symmetry.space_group_name_H-M   'P 1'
#
loop_
_entity.id
_entity.type
_entity.pdbx_description
1 polymer ?
#
loop_
_entity_poly.entity_id
_entity_poly.type
_entity_poly.pdbx_seq_one_letter_code
_entity_poly.pdbx_strand_id
1 'polypeptide(L)'
;LPFVVLICGEKDLGKSTFTRYLINRALNHVNPVYNVSYFDCDIGQCEFTIGGCVSYSNLNSPLFGPPCSHIQSNTKPNRLLYYGLVSPQTSPVYYLQCIDKLRQLWNIDHKKNPNRSMVVINTMGWGTG
;
A
#
# COMPACT_ATOMS: atom_id res chain seq x y z
N LEU A 1 -2.07 10.40 16.41
CA LEU A 1 -2.76 9.71 15.29
C LEU A 1 -1.88 9.84 14.05
N PRO A 2 -1.78 8.80 13.20
CA PRO A 2 -1.05 8.88 11.95
C PRO A 2 -1.72 9.87 10.99
N PHE A 3 -0.95 10.48 10.09
CA PHE A 3 -1.52 11.23 8.97
C PHE A 3 -1.85 10.25 7.85
N VAL A 4 -3.12 10.14 7.47
CA VAL A 4 -3.60 9.12 6.52
C VAL A 4 -3.99 9.78 5.20
N VAL A 5 -3.45 9.24 4.10
CA VAL A 5 -3.78 9.65 2.72
C VAL A 5 -4.35 8.46 1.98
N LEU A 6 -5.60 8.57 1.55
CA LEU A 6 -6.27 7.58 0.69
C LEU A 6 -6.19 8.05 -0.77
N ILE A 7 -5.69 7.19 -1.65
CA ILE A 7 -5.55 7.44 -3.08
C ILE A 7 -6.57 6.56 -3.80
N CYS A 8 -7.61 7.20 -4.32
CA CYS A 8 -8.73 6.56 -5.00
C CYS A 8 -9.05 7.26 -6.32
N GLY A 9 -9.77 6.56 -7.21
CA GLY A 9 -10.15 7.04 -8.53
C GLY A 9 -10.14 5.92 -9.56
N GLU A 10 -10.70 6.19 -10.74
CA GLU A 10 -10.81 5.21 -11.83
C GLU A 10 -9.46 4.68 -12.29
N LYS A 11 -9.48 3.55 -12.98
CA LYS A 11 -8.32 2.99 -13.65
C LYS A 11 -7.69 4.03 -14.59
N ASP A 12 -6.36 4.01 -14.68
CA ASP A 12 -5.57 4.86 -15.59
C ASP A 12 -5.64 6.39 -15.36
N LEU A 13 -6.18 6.86 -14.21
CA LEU A 13 -6.12 8.27 -13.79
C LEU A 13 -4.80 8.68 -13.11
N GLY A 14 -3.75 7.85 -13.22
CA GLY A 14 -2.43 8.18 -12.66
C GLY A 14 -2.27 7.98 -11.15
N LYS A 15 -3.15 7.21 -10.49
CA LYS A 15 -3.06 6.88 -9.06
C LYS A 15 -1.67 6.38 -8.65
N SER A 16 -1.15 5.35 -9.31
CA SER A 16 0.18 4.79 -8.97
C SER A 16 1.31 5.81 -9.17
N THR A 17 1.19 6.69 -10.17
CA THR A 17 2.13 7.79 -10.38
C THR A 17 2.07 8.79 -9.23
N PHE A 18 0.87 9.20 -8.82
CA PHE A 18 0.68 10.09 -7.68
C PHE A 18 1.17 9.45 -6.37
N THR A 19 0.86 8.17 -6.15
CA THR A 19 1.34 7.36 -5.02
C THR A 19 2.87 7.41 -4.91
N ARG A 20 3.58 7.05 -5.99
CA ARG A 20 5.05 7.09 -6.01
C ARG A 20 5.59 8.49 -5.78
N TYR A 21 5.01 9.51 -6.43
CA TYR A 21 5.41 10.90 -6.25
C TYR A 21 5.26 11.35 -4.79
N LEU A 22 4.11 11.07 -4.18
CA LEU A 22 3.82 11.41 -2.78
C LEU A 22 4.79 10.71 -1.82
N ILE A 23 5.00 9.41 -2.00
CA ILE A 23 5.93 8.62 -1.18
C ILE A 23 7.34 9.16 -1.30
N ASN A 24 7.84 9.37 -2.52
CA ASN A 24 9.18 9.91 -2.75
C ASN A 24 9.33 11.31 -2.17
N ARG A 25 8.29 12.14 -2.26
CA ARG A 25 8.31 13.48 -1.67
C ARG A 25 8.31 13.41 -0.15
N ALA A 26 7.51 12.53 0.45
CA ALA A 26 7.51 12.31 1.89
C ALA A 26 8.91 11.89 2.35
N LEU A 27 9.48 10.83 1.77
CA LEU A 27 10.80 10.29 2.14
C LEU A 27 11.94 11.32 2.02
N ASN A 28 11.84 12.30 1.11
CA ASN A 28 12.83 13.38 0.98
C ASN A 28 12.69 14.51 2.00
N HIS A 29 11.51 14.70 2.62
CA HIS A 29 11.22 15.85 3.50
C HIS A 29 11.03 15.46 4.96
N VAL A 30 10.77 14.18 5.23
CA VAL A 30 10.57 13.73 6.59
C VAL A 30 11.90 13.57 7.34
N ASN A 31 11.96 14.18 8.52
CA ASN A 31 12.98 13.91 9.54
C ASN A 31 13.06 12.38 9.78
N PRO A 32 14.25 11.78 10.00
CA PRO A 32 14.42 10.33 10.22
C PRO A 32 13.50 9.67 11.27
N VAL A 33 12.79 10.44 12.09
CA VAL A 33 11.76 9.98 13.04
C VAL A 33 10.43 9.59 12.36
N TYR A 34 10.18 9.99 11.12
CA TYR A 34 8.90 9.76 10.41
C TYR A 34 9.00 8.59 9.43
N ASN A 35 8.10 7.63 9.56
CA ASN A 35 8.00 6.49 8.66
C ASN A 35 6.85 6.66 7.65
N VAL A 36 7.02 6.12 6.44
CA VAL A 36 5.95 6.01 5.45
C VAL A 36 5.46 4.57 5.43
N SER A 37 4.25 4.33 5.93
CA SER A 37 3.56 3.03 5.79
C SER A 37 2.70 3.08 4.53
N TYR A 38 3.02 2.26 3.54
CA TYR A 38 2.24 2.12 2.32
C TYR A 38 1.35 0.88 2.39
N PHE A 39 0.06 1.05 2.17
CA PHE A 39 -0.92 -0.03 1.99
C PHE A 39 -1.26 -0.13 0.51
N ASP A 40 -1.06 -1.31 -0.04
CA ASP A 40 -1.51 -1.64 -1.39
C ASP A 40 -2.77 -2.49 -1.31
N CYS A 41 -3.89 -1.90 -1.69
CA CYS A 41 -5.18 -2.57 -1.80
C CYS A 41 -5.60 -2.73 -3.27
N ASP A 42 -4.76 -2.37 -4.24
CA ASP A 42 -5.00 -2.68 -5.66
C ASP A 42 -4.43 -4.07 -6.00
N ILE A 43 -5.28 -5.09 -5.89
CA ILE A 43 -4.91 -6.48 -6.18
C ILE A 43 -4.70 -6.75 -7.68
N GLY A 44 -5.09 -5.83 -8.55
CA GLY A 44 -4.92 -5.95 -10.00
C GLY A 44 -3.58 -5.41 -10.49
N GLN A 45 -3.06 -4.37 -9.82
CA GLN A 45 -1.82 -3.70 -10.19
C GLN A 45 -0.98 -3.35 -8.95
N CYS A 46 -0.45 -4.39 -8.30
CA CYS A 46 0.37 -4.26 -7.10
C CYS A 46 1.74 -3.56 -7.37
N GLU A 47 2.27 -2.84 -6.38
CA GLU A 47 3.57 -2.15 -6.46
C GLU A 47 4.73 -3.04 -5.98
N PHE A 48 4.59 -3.74 -4.86
CA PHE A 48 5.67 -4.50 -4.20
C PHE A 48 5.50 -6.02 -4.21
N THR A 49 4.42 -6.50 -4.82
CA THR A 49 4.01 -7.91 -4.74
C THR A 49 3.55 -8.40 -6.10
N ILE A 50 3.37 -9.71 -6.21
CA ILE A 50 2.60 -10.27 -7.33
C ILE A 50 1.12 -9.85 -7.24
N GLY A 51 0.42 -9.93 -8.36
CA GLY A 51 -1.03 -9.71 -8.42
C GLY A 51 -1.80 -10.61 -7.46
N GLY A 52 -2.95 -10.14 -7.00
CA GLY A 52 -3.83 -10.86 -6.08
C GLY A 52 -3.43 -10.76 -4.61
N CYS A 53 -2.60 -9.79 -4.23
CA CYS A 53 -2.17 -9.58 -2.85
C CYS A 53 -2.66 -8.23 -2.34
N VAL A 54 -3.17 -8.19 -1.10
CA VAL A 54 -3.20 -6.95 -0.32
C VAL A 54 -2.00 -6.95 0.62
N SER A 55 -1.31 -5.81 0.74
CA SER A 55 -0.09 -5.76 1.53
C SER A 55 0.14 -4.40 2.18
N TYR A 56 0.98 -4.35 3.21
CA TYR A 56 1.58 -3.09 3.63
C TYR A 56 3.09 -3.22 3.83
N SER A 57 3.78 -2.11 3.56
CA SER A 57 5.23 -1.97 3.64
C SER A 57 5.59 -0.67 4.36
N ASN A 58 6.57 -0.71 5.25
CA ASN A 58 7.24 0.47 5.77
C ASN A 58 8.39 0.82 4.82
N LEU A 59 8.32 2.01 4.23
CA LEU A 59 9.24 2.45 3.20
C LEU A 59 10.33 3.34 3.80
N ASN A 60 11.57 3.10 3.38
CA ASN A 60 12.76 3.83 3.79
C ASN A 60 13.63 4.27 2.61
N SER A 61 13.20 3.98 1.38
CA SER A 61 13.92 4.28 0.15
C SER A 61 12.95 4.72 -0.94
N PRO A 62 13.39 5.60 -1.86
CA PRO A 62 12.53 6.09 -2.93
C PRO A 62 12.18 5.01 -3.95
N LEU A 63 10.97 5.12 -4.50
CA LEU A 63 10.40 4.23 -5.51
C LEU A 63 10.71 4.79 -6.90
N PHE A 64 11.70 4.22 -7.56
CA PHE A 64 12.09 4.57 -8.93
C PHE A 64 11.90 3.40 -9.87
N GLY A 65 11.45 3.67 -11.10
CA GLY A 65 11.18 2.63 -12.09
C GLY A 65 9.78 1.99 -11.95
N PRO A 66 9.51 0.95 -12.75
CA PRO A 66 8.22 0.25 -12.77
C PRO A 66 8.02 -0.64 -11.53
N PRO A 67 6.78 -1.05 -11.21
CA PRO A 67 6.47 -1.90 -10.05
C PRO A 67 7.34 -3.16 -9.93
N CYS A 68 7.60 -3.85 -11.05
CA CYS A 68 8.42 -5.07 -11.05
C CYS A 68 9.86 -4.84 -10.57
N SER A 69 10.38 -3.62 -10.69
CA SER A 69 11.71 -3.26 -10.21
C SER A 69 11.75 -3.06 -8.69
N HIS A 70 10.59 -2.89 -8.04
CA HIS A 70 10.47 -2.69 -6.60
C HIS A 70 10.30 -4.00 -5.83
N ILE A 71 10.19 -5.15 -6.50
CA ILE A 71 10.15 -6.47 -5.87
C ILE A 71 11.60 -6.90 -5.57
N GLN A 72 12.17 -6.37 -4.49
CA GLN A 72 13.55 -6.63 -4.09
C GLN A 72 13.60 -7.18 -2.66
N SER A 73 14.75 -7.73 -2.24
CA SER A 73 14.95 -8.21 -0.88
C SER A 73 14.69 -7.15 0.18
N ASN A 74 14.95 -5.88 -0.15
CA ASN A 74 14.95 -4.75 0.79
C ASN A 74 13.61 -4.01 0.85
N THR A 75 12.66 -4.36 0.00
CA THR A 75 11.32 -3.74 -0.13
C THR A 75 10.20 -4.75 0.09
N LYS A 76 10.53 -5.90 0.70
CA LYS A 76 9.55 -6.92 1.05
C LYS A 76 8.43 -6.33 1.92
N PRO A 77 7.17 -6.67 1.64
CA PRO A 77 6.06 -6.21 2.47
C PRO A 77 6.21 -6.73 3.89
N ASN A 78 5.89 -5.87 4.86
CA ASN A 78 5.86 -6.24 6.27
C ASN A 78 4.76 -7.27 6.54
N ARG A 79 3.61 -7.10 5.90
CA ARG A 79 2.51 -8.07 5.89
C ARG A 79 1.91 -8.16 4.50
N LEU A 80 1.55 -9.38 4.12
CA LEU A 80 0.92 -9.70 2.85
C LEU A 80 -0.17 -10.73 3.10
N LEU A 81 -1.32 -10.54 2.48
CA LEU A 81 -2.41 -11.50 2.43
C LEU A 81 -2.74 -11.79 0.97
N TYR A 82 -2.70 -13.07 0.60
CA TYR A 82 -3.03 -13.51 -0.74
C TYR A 82 -4.55 -13.69 -0.87
N TYR A 83 -5.17 -12.84 -1.68
CA TYR A 83 -6.59 -12.91 -2.01
C TYR A 83 -6.87 -13.98 -3.08
N GLY A 84 -5.93 -14.21 -4.01
CA GLY A 84 -6.01 -15.32 -4.96
C GLY A 84 -6.44 -14.97 -6.39
N LEU A 85 -7.03 -13.78 -6.59
CA LEU A 85 -7.48 -13.29 -7.90
C LEU A 85 -7.05 -11.83 -8.08
N VAL A 86 -7.04 -11.34 -9.31
CA VAL A 86 -6.64 -9.94 -9.63
C VAL A 86 -7.81 -8.96 -9.70
N SER A 87 -9.01 -9.41 -9.34
CA SER A 87 -10.23 -8.60 -9.28
C SER A 87 -11.06 -9.05 -8.09
N PRO A 88 -11.58 -8.13 -7.27
CA PRO A 88 -12.36 -8.52 -6.10
C PRO A 88 -13.84 -8.76 -6.47
N GLN A 89 -14.24 -8.62 -7.74
CA GLN A 89 -15.61 -8.84 -8.23
C GLN A 89 -16.16 -10.23 -7.85
N THR A 90 -15.31 -11.26 -7.86
CA THR A 90 -15.72 -12.64 -7.52
C THR A 90 -16.07 -12.80 -6.05
N SER A 91 -15.41 -12.06 -5.15
CA SER A 91 -15.70 -12.10 -3.72
C SER A 91 -15.33 -10.79 -3.03
N PRO A 92 -16.17 -9.73 -3.18
CA PRO A 92 -15.89 -8.42 -2.61
C PRO A 92 -15.82 -8.46 -1.08
N VAL A 93 -16.64 -9.31 -0.46
CA VAL A 93 -16.65 -9.51 1.01
C VAL A 93 -15.32 -10.07 1.48
N TYR A 94 -14.76 -11.08 0.81
CA TYR A 94 -13.48 -11.66 1.18
C TYR A 94 -12.34 -10.66 0.98
N TYR A 95 -12.36 -9.88 -0.11
CA TYR A 95 -11.41 -8.79 -0.31
C TYR A 95 -11.43 -7.76 0.84
N LEU A 96 -12.62 -7.33 1.28
CA LEU A 96 -12.76 -6.44 2.43
C LEU A 96 -12.27 -7.08 3.74
N GLN A 97 -12.50 -8.39 3.93
CA GLN A 97 -11.96 -9.12 5.07
C GLN A 97 -10.43 -9.18 5.04
N CYS A 98 -9.81 -9.34 3.87
CA CYS A 98 -8.36 -9.26 3.71
C CYS A 98 -7.85 -7.86 4.10
N ILE A 99 -8.49 -6.79 3.65
CA ILE A 99 -8.10 -5.41 4.02
C ILE A 99 -8.23 -5.18 5.53
N ASP A 100 -9.36 -5.58 6.14
CA ASP A 100 -9.53 -5.40 7.58
C ASP A 100 -8.51 -6.22 8.38
N LYS A 101 -8.23 -7.45 7.95
CA LYS A 101 -7.18 -8.26 8.57
C LYS A 101 -5.80 -7.61 8.44
N LEU A 102 -5.48 -7.04 7.29
CA LEU A 102 -4.23 -6.33 7.06
C LEU A 102 -4.12 -5.10 7.98
N ARG A 103 -5.20 -4.32 8.14
CA ARG A 103 -5.30 -3.19 9.07
C ARG A 103 -5.09 -3.63 10.52
N GLN A 104 -5.69 -4.75 10.94
CA GLN A 104 -5.48 -5.31 12.27
C GLN A 104 -4.01 -5.70 12.51
N LEU A 105 -3.37 -6.35 11.53
CA LEU A 105 -1.97 -6.72 11.61
C LEU A 105 -1.05 -5.50 11.68
N TRP A 106 -1.33 -4.47 10.89
CA TRP A 106 -0.61 -3.20 10.97
C TRP A 106 -0.77 -2.53 12.34
N ASN A 107 -1.98 -2.52 12.92
CA ASN A 107 -2.20 -1.98 14.27
C ASN A 107 -1.38 -2.70 15.35
N ILE A 108 -1.22 -4.02 15.23
CA ILE A 108 -0.38 -4.81 16.15
C ILE A 108 1.08 -4.39 16.01
N ASP A 109 1.57 -4.23 14.77
CA ASP A 109 2.96 -3.85 14.50
C ASP A 109 3.25 -2.41 14.91
N HIS A 110 2.32 -1.49 14.65
CA HIS A 110 2.44 -0.08 15.03
C HIS A 110 2.47 0.10 16.55
N LYS A 111 1.68 -0.67 17.31
CA LYS A 111 1.72 -0.66 18.78
C LYS A 111 3.05 -1.12 19.36
N LYS A 112 3.75 -2.04 18.69
CA LYS A 112 5.07 -2.52 19.14
C LYS A 112 6.15 -1.47 18.94
N ASN A 113 6.05 -0.66 17.88
CA ASN A 113 7.01 0.39 17.55
C ASN A 113 6.25 1.68 17.17
N PRO A 114 5.73 2.42 18.17
CA PRO A 114 4.89 3.58 17.94
C PRO A 114 5.72 4.76 17.42
N ASN A 115 5.78 4.90 16.10
CA ASN A 115 6.43 6.02 15.43
C ASN A 115 5.40 6.98 14.84
N ARG A 116 5.81 8.23 14.62
CA ARG A 116 5.03 9.15 13.77
C ARG A 116 5.07 8.60 12.35
N SER A 117 3.90 8.29 11.80
CA SER A 117 3.81 7.68 10.47
C SER A 117 2.83 8.43 9.58
N MET A 118 3.24 8.62 8.33
CA MET A 118 2.31 8.85 7.22
C MET A 118 1.83 7.48 6.74
N VAL A 119 0.53 7.31 6.56
CA VAL A 119 -0.07 6.10 6.00
C VAL A 119 -0.62 6.45 4.63
N VAL A 120 -0.06 5.86 3.58
CA VAL A 120 -0.52 6.04 2.20
C VAL A 120 -1.26 4.78 1.78
N ILE A 121 -2.52 4.89 1.36
CA ILE A 121 -3.38 3.76 0.99
C ILE A 121 -3.74 3.89 -0.48
N ASN A 122 -3.28 2.94 -1.32
CA ASN A 122 -3.68 2.84 -2.72
C ASN A 122 -4.88 1.88 -2.86
N THR A 123 -5.94 2.30 -3.55
CA THR A 123 -7.15 1.49 -3.75
C THR A 123 -7.30 1.01 -5.19
N MET A 124 -8.19 0.03 -5.39
CA MET A 124 -8.64 -0.40 -6.73
C MET A 124 -9.10 0.79 -7.60
N GLY A 125 -8.91 0.63 -8.91
CA GLY A 125 -9.33 1.58 -9.95
C GLY A 125 -10.83 1.54 -10.31
N TRP A 126 -11.72 1.60 -9.34
CA TRP A 126 -13.17 1.60 -9.59
C TRP A 126 -13.72 3.02 -9.76
N GLY A 127 -14.52 3.20 -10.82
CA GLY A 127 -15.16 4.48 -11.14
C GLY A 127 -16.67 4.51 -10.95
N THR A 128 -17.31 3.36 -11.04
CA THR A 128 -18.76 3.19 -10.87
C THR A 128 -19.04 1.86 -10.18
N GLY A 129 -20.09 1.82 -9.36
CA GLY A 129 -20.57 0.63 -8.65
C GLY A 129 -21.67 -0.11 -9.39
#